data_AF-A0A2N8SNC1-F1
#
_entry.id   AF-A0A2N8SNC1-F1
#
_cell.length_a   1.000
_cell.length_b   1.000
_cell.length_c   1.000
_cell.angle_alpha   90.00
_cell.angle_beta   90.00
_cell.angle_gamma   90.00
#
_symmetry.space_group_name_H-M   'P 1'
#
loop_
_entity.id
_entity.type
_entity.pdbx_description
1 polymer ?
#
loop_
_entity_poly.entity_id
_entity_poly.type
_entity_poly.pdbx_seq_one_letter_code
_entity_poly.pdbx_strand_id
1 'polypeptide(L)' 'MSINTSKQRAKRREEIRLLAARRGVAVRVSPSGLYHLKGKGIDLKVIDLADVYESDFLPAVVGYP' A
#
# COMPACT_ATOMS: atom_id res chain seq x y z
N MET A 1 -23.03 -14.89 -6.41
CA MET A 1 -21.80 -15.11 -7.20
C MET A 1 -20.76 -14.07 -6.79
N SER A 2 -19.85 -14.40 -5.87
CA SER A 2 -18.89 -13.45 -5.27
C SER A 2 -17.45 -13.68 -5.73
N ILE A 3 -17.26 -14.13 -6.97
CA ILE A 3 -15.96 -14.59 -7.51
C ILE A 3 -15.10 -13.41 -8.04
N ASN A 4 -15.66 -12.19 -8.09
CA ASN A 4 -14.95 -11.02 -8.61
C ASN A 4 -13.99 -10.37 -7.62
N THR A 5 -14.13 -10.62 -6.31
CA THR A 5 -13.34 -9.90 -5.28
C THR A 5 -11.92 -10.41 -5.17
N SER A 6 -11.67 -11.72 -5.24
CA SER A 6 -10.32 -12.28 -5.05
C SER A 6 -9.36 -11.93 -6.19
N LYS A 7 -9.83 -12.03 -7.45
CA LYS A 7 -9.05 -11.65 -8.64
C LYS A 7 -8.82 -10.13 -8.72
N GLN A 8 -9.84 -9.32 -8.41
CA GLN A 8 -9.66 -7.86 -8.35
C GLN A 8 -8.68 -7.46 -7.24
N ARG A 9 -8.78 -8.07 -6.05
CA ARG A 9 -7.82 -7.80 -4.96
C ARG A 9 -6.41 -8.23 -5.36
N ALA A 10 -6.22 -9.38 -6.02
CA ALA A 10 -4.90 -9.78 -6.51
C ALA A 10 -4.30 -8.73 -7.47
N LYS A 11 -5.08 -8.28 -8.44
CA LYS A 11 -4.67 -7.21 -9.37
C LYS A 11 -4.32 -5.92 -8.63
N ARG A 12 -5.17 -5.50 -7.69
CA ARG A 12 -4.95 -4.30 -6.86
C ARG A 12 -3.65 -4.38 -6.07
N ARG A 13 -3.32 -5.55 -5.50
CA ARG A 13 -2.06 -5.76 -4.77
C ARG A 13 -0.84 -5.59 -5.68
N GLU A 14 -0.89 -6.06 -6.92
CA GLU A 14 0.18 -5.82 -7.89
C GLU A 14 0.27 -4.35 -8.30
N GLU A 15 -0.86 -3.69 -8.54
CA GLU A 15 -0.91 -2.25 -8.86
C GLU A 15 -0.24 -1.42 -7.75
N ILE A 16 -0.54 -1.71 -6.49
CA ILE A 16 0.05 -1.03 -5.33
C ILE A 16 1.54 -1.34 -5.18
N ARG A 17 1.99 -2.57 -5.47
CA ARG A 17 3.44 -2.89 -5.49
C ARG A 17 4.18 -2.10 -6.56
N LEU A 18 3.61 -1.99 -7.76
CA LEU A 18 4.19 -1.22 -8.85
C LEU A 18 4.22 0.28 -8.52
N LEU A 19 3.15 0.81 -7.92
CA LEU A 19 3.09 2.20 -7.47
C LEU A 19 4.12 2.48 -6.39
N ALA A 20 4.22 1.60 -5.39
CA ALA A 20 5.22 1.69 -4.34
C ALA A 20 6.64 1.73 -4.93
N ALA A 21 6.95 0.82 -5.86
CA ALA A 21 8.24 0.80 -6.54
C ALA A 21 8.52 2.11 -7.32
N ARG A 22 7.54 2.63 -8.08
CA ARG A 22 7.65 3.91 -8.81
C ARG A 22 7.89 5.11 -7.90
N ARG A 23 7.32 5.08 -6.68
CA ARG A 23 7.47 6.14 -5.67
C ARG A 23 8.68 5.95 -4.77
N GLY A 24 9.46 4.87 -4.94
CA GLY A 24 10.60 4.55 -4.09
C GLY A 24 10.21 4.11 -2.66
N VAL A 25 9.03 3.51 -2.52
CA VAL A 25 8.51 2.96 -1.27
C VAL A 25 8.79 1.46 -1.22
N ALA A 26 9.50 1.03 -0.21
CA ALA A 26 9.77 -0.38 0.05
C ALA A 26 8.54 -1.03 0.69
N VAL A 27 8.07 -2.14 0.10
CA VAL A 27 7.00 -2.97 0.65
C VAL A 27 7.63 -4.20 1.32
N ARG A 28 7.46 -4.34 2.62
CA ARG A 28 7.94 -5.48 3.41
C ARG A 28 6.78 -6.23 4.05
N VAL A 29 6.90 -7.54 4.16
CA VAL A 29 5.93 -8.36 4.91
C VAL A 29 6.52 -8.63 6.28
N SER A 30 5.79 -8.27 7.32
CA SER A 30 6.14 -8.54 8.72
C SER A 30 5.84 -10.00 9.06
N PRO A 31 6.52 -10.62 10.05
CA PRO A 31 6.23 -11.98 10.49
C PRO A 31 4.80 -12.17 11.03
N SER A 32 4.13 -11.08 11.42
CA SER A 32 2.70 -11.05 11.76
C SER A 32 1.76 -11.15 10.55
N GLY A 33 2.27 -11.16 9.33
CA GLY A 33 1.49 -11.16 8.09
C GLY A 33 1.09 -9.76 7.59
N LEU A 34 1.44 -8.70 8.31
CA LEU A 34 1.14 -7.31 7.90
C LEU A 34 2.13 -6.80 6.84
N TYR A 35 1.65 -5.97 5.93
CA TYR A 35 2.49 -5.24 5.00
C TYR A 35 2.92 -3.91 5.61
N HIS A 36 4.22 -3.65 5.58
CA HIS A 36 4.82 -2.39 5.99
C HIS A 36 5.39 -1.69 4.75
N LEU A 37 4.80 -0.54 4.42
CA LEU A 37 5.25 0.34 3.35
C LEU A 37 6.11 1.45 3.98
N LYS A 38 7.37 1.53 3.55
CA LYS A 38 8.33 2.51 4.08
C LYS A 38 9.04 3.22 2.95
N GLY A 39 8.95 4.55 2.93
CA GLY A 39 9.59 5.40 1.92
C GLY A 39 9.77 6.83 2.43
N LYS A 40 10.20 7.74 1.56
CA LYS A 40 10.45 9.13 1.93
C LYS A 40 9.12 9.84 2.26
N GLY A 41 8.86 10.05 3.54
CA GLY A 41 7.62 10.67 4.05
C GLY A 41 6.42 9.72 4.14
N ILE A 42 6.65 8.40 4.03
CA ILE A 42 5.61 7.37 4.07
C ILE A 42 6.06 6.27 5.03
N ASP A 43 5.29 6.04 6.10
CA ASP A 43 5.42 4.88 7.00
C ASP A 43 4.00 4.37 7.32
N LEU A 44 3.60 3.30 6.64
CA LEU A 44 2.23 2.77 6.70
C LEU A 44 2.26 1.26 6.98
N LYS A 45 1.40 0.79 7.88
CA LYS A 45 1.18 -0.64 8.13
C LYS A 45 -0.25 -1.00 7.77
N VAL A 46 -0.40 -2.00 6.91
CA VAL A 46 -1.71 -2.46 6.42
C VAL A 46 -1.81 -3.98 6.48
N ILE A 47 -3.02 -4.47 6.63
CA ILE A 47 -3.31 -5.91 6.67
C ILE A 47 -3.22 -6.51 5.27
N ASP A 48 -3.77 -5.82 4.26
CA ASP A 48 -3.74 -6.25 2.87
C ASP A 48 -3.44 -5.06 1.95
N LEU A 49 -2.58 -5.29 0.96
CA LEU A 49 -2.21 -4.24 0.00
C LEU A 49 -3.39 -3.80 -0.89
N ALA A 50 -4.45 -4.59 -1.01
CA ALA A 50 -5.61 -4.17 -1.81
C ALA A 50 -6.41 -3.04 -1.15
N ASP A 51 -6.24 -2.83 0.16
CA ASP A 51 -6.89 -1.74 0.90
C ASP A 51 -6.08 -0.43 0.86
N VAL A 52 -4.88 -0.44 0.26
CA VAL A 52 -4.05 0.75 0.09
C VAL A 52 -4.56 1.57 -1.10
N TYR A 53 -4.66 2.88 -0.91
CA TYR A 53 -5.00 3.83 -1.96
C TYR A 53 -3.78 4.63 -2.40
N GLU A 54 -3.86 5.23 -3.58
CA GLU A 54 -2.77 6.07 -4.09
C GLU A 54 -2.51 7.29 -3.18
N SER A 55 -3.54 7.78 -2.49
CA SER A 55 -3.45 8.87 -1.53
C SER A 55 -2.59 8.54 -0.31
N ASP A 56 -2.48 7.27 0.08
CA ASP A 56 -1.61 6.84 1.19
C ASP A 56 -0.12 6.97 0.83
N PHE A 57 0.20 7.12 -0.46
CA PHE A 57 1.56 7.40 -0.95
C PHE A 57 1.86 8.90 -1.05
N LEU A 58 0.94 9.77 -0.65
CA LEU A 58 1.24 11.19 -0.54
C LEU A 58 1.92 11.42 0.81
N PRO A 59 2.99 12.23 0.86
CA PRO A 59 3.56 12.63 2.14
C PRO A 59 2.45 13.27 2.96
N ALA A 60 2.37 12.93 4.24
CA ALA A 60 1.46 13.60 5.15
C ALA A 60 1.70 15.10 4.99
N VAL A 61 0.72 15.82 4.45
CA VAL A 61 0.77 17.27 4.36
C VAL A 61 0.66 17.73 5.82
N VAL A 62 1.80 17.86 6.49
CA VAL A 62 1.91 18.52 7.79
C VAL A 62 1.77 20.01 7.51
N GLY A 63 0.54 20.40 7.16
CA GLY A 63 0.11 21.77 7.06
C GLY A 63 -0.85 22.02 8.20
N TYR A 64 -0.32 22.37 9.37
CA TYR A 64 -1.04 23.23 10.30
C TYR A 64 -0.13 24.42 10.62
N PRO A 65 -0.61 25.67 10.41
CA PRO A 65 0.10 26.89 10.76
C PRO A 65 0.28 27.05 12.26
#